data_AF-A0A967T550-F1
#
_entry.id   AF-A0A967T550-F1
#
_cell.length_a   1.000
_cell.length_b   1.000
_cell.length_c   1.000
_cell.angle_alpha   90.00
_cell.angle_beta   90.00
_cell.angle_gamma   90.00
#
_symmetry.space_group_name_H-M   'P 1'
#
loop_
_entity.id
_entity.type
_entity.pdbx_description
1 polymer ?
#
loop_
_entity_poly.entity_id
_entity_poly.type
_entity_poly.pdbx_seq_one_letter_code
_entity_poly.pdbx_strand_id
1 'polypeptide(L)'
;LAALLVSVLVFAVTIYAFRHRRALGAAGRGILGLAVAALVLLVVQVLVGAITVWLELPTGSVVLHLVIASTLLAVLLIGGLRARAEAAAALRAAVAAVSYARWALASAALGFVLLIFGGLVANSGAGPLCQGFPLCNGQLFPEGGGLVHLHWTHRL
;
A
#
# COMPACT_ATOMS: atom_id res chain seq x y z
N LEU A 1 7.47 18.17 -4.71
CA LEU A 1 6.69 18.23 -5.97
C LEU A 1 5.67 17.10 -6.09
N ALA A 2 6.07 15.81 -6.02
CA ALA A 2 5.17 14.67 -6.20
C ALA A 2 3.98 14.63 -5.19
N ALA A 3 4.24 14.87 -3.90
CA ALA A 3 3.18 14.89 -2.88
C ALA A 3 2.10 15.94 -3.14
N LEU A 4 2.48 17.13 -3.63
CA LEU A 4 1.56 18.20 -4.00
C LEU A 4 0.68 17.76 -5.18
N LEU A 5 1.31 17.18 -6.22
CA LEU A 5 0.59 16.68 -7.39
C LEU A 5 -0.44 15.60 -7.01
N VAL A 6 -0.04 14.62 -6.20
CA VAL A 6 -0.94 13.57 -5.71
C VAL A 6 -2.09 14.19 -4.91
N SER A 7 -1.81 15.19 -4.07
CA SER A 7 -2.84 15.85 -3.27
C SER A 7 -3.88 16.56 -4.14
N VAL A 8 -3.42 17.31 -5.14
CA VAL A 8 -4.31 17.97 -6.11
C VAL A 8 -5.13 16.95 -6.88
N LEU A 9 -4.52 15.85 -7.32
CA LEU A 9 -5.19 14.81 -8.10
C LEU A 9 -6.28 14.09 -7.28
N VAL A 10 -5.98 13.68 -6.04
CA VAL A 10 -6.95 12.99 -5.16
C VAL A 10 -8.14 13.91 -4.86
N PHE A 11 -7.87 15.19 -4.61
CA PHE A 11 -8.91 16.18 -4.38
C PHE A 11 -9.78 16.39 -5.63
N ALA A 12 -9.17 16.54 -6.80
CA ALA A 12 -9.88 16.70 -8.07
C ALA A 12 -10.74 15.46 -8.40
N VAL A 13 -10.22 14.24 -8.23
CA VAL A 13 -10.98 12.99 -8.43
C VAL A 13 -12.17 12.90 -7.48
N THR A 14 -12.00 13.30 -6.23
CA THR A 14 -13.10 13.30 -5.24
C THR A 14 -14.20 14.28 -5.64
N ILE A 15 -13.85 15.49 -6.06
CA ILE A 15 -14.81 16.49 -6.57
C ILE A 15 -15.52 15.97 -7.82
N TYR A 16 -14.76 15.40 -8.76
CA TYR A 16 -15.31 14.85 -10.00
C TYR A 16 -16.32 13.72 -9.71
N ALA A 17 -15.95 12.76 -8.87
CA ALA A 17 -16.81 11.66 -8.45
C ALA A 17 -18.07 12.17 -7.75
N PHE A 18 -17.95 13.18 -6.88
CA PHE A 18 -19.09 13.78 -6.20
C PHE A 18 -20.05 14.50 -7.16
N ARG A 19 -19.53 15.26 -8.13
CA ARG A 19 -20.35 15.97 -9.12
C ARG A 19 -21.10 15.01 -10.05
N HIS A 20 -20.47 13.89 -10.43
CA HIS A 20 -21.04 12.93 -11.37
C HIS A 20 -21.74 11.73 -10.69
N ARG A 21 -21.81 11.69 -9.35
CA ARG A 21 -22.42 10.57 -8.61
C ARG A 21 -23.88 10.30 -8.97
N ARG A 22 -24.63 11.32 -9.38
CA ARG A 22 -26.04 11.19 -9.78
C ARG A 22 -26.18 10.58 -11.18
N ALA A 23 -25.26 10.91 -12.09
CA ALA A 23 -25.24 10.37 -13.46
C ALA A 23 -24.77 8.90 -13.50
N LEU A 24 -23.90 8.49 -12.57
CA LEU A 24 -23.31 7.16 -12.48
C LEU A 24 -24.15 6.15 -11.66
N GLY A 25 -25.33 6.54 -11.18
CA GLY A 25 -26.24 5.64 -10.44
C GLY A 25 -25.60 4.92 -9.24
N ALA A 26 -25.88 3.62 -9.08
CA ALA A 26 -25.37 2.83 -7.96
C ALA A 26 -23.83 2.68 -7.98
N ALA A 27 -23.23 2.61 -9.17
CA ALA A 27 -21.78 2.55 -9.33
C ALA A 27 -21.06 3.82 -8.88
N GLY A 28 -21.66 4.98 -9.13
CA GLY A 28 -21.17 6.28 -8.67
C GLY A 28 -20.96 6.35 -7.15
N ARG A 29 -21.81 5.67 -6.37
CA ARG A 29 -21.65 5.57 -4.91
C ARG A 29 -20.39 4.80 -4.51
N GLY A 30 -20.08 3.71 -5.22
CA GLY A 30 -18.87 2.92 -4.96
C GLY A 30 -17.58 3.66 -5.28
N ILE A 31 -17.56 4.38 -6.42
CA ILE A 31 -16.41 5.21 -6.83
C ILE A 31 -16.21 6.38 -5.88
N LEU A 32 -17.31 7.06 -5.47
CA LEU A 32 -17.23 8.13 -4.48
C LEU A 32 -16.70 7.63 -3.13
N GLY A 33 -17.15 6.46 -2.67
CA GLY A 33 -16.65 5.86 -1.43
C GLY A 33 -15.14 5.63 -1.46
N LEU A 34 -14.60 5.10 -2.57
CA LEU A 34 -13.15 4.93 -2.75
C LEU A 34 -12.40 6.27 -2.84
N ALA A 35 -12.96 7.27 -3.51
CA ALA A 35 -12.36 8.59 -3.60
C ALA A 35 -12.29 9.29 -2.23
N VAL A 36 -13.37 9.21 -1.43
CA VAL A 36 -13.39 9.73 -0.06
C VAL A 36 -12.40 8.97 0.83
N ALA A 37 -12.34 7.64 0.72
CA ALA A 37 -11.35 6.84 1.46
C ALA A 37 -9.91 7.26 1.10
N ALA A 38 -9.61 7.47 -0.18
CA ALA A 38 -8.31 7.97 -0.62
C ALA A 38 -8.01 9.37 -0.06
N LEU A 39 -9.00 10.28 -0.03
CA LEU A 39 -8.83 11.60 0.55
C LEU A 39 -8.51 11.54 2.05
N VAL A 40 -9.23 10.70 2.81
CA VAL A 40 -8.97 10.51 4.25
C VAL A 40 -7.58 9.91 4.47
N LEU A 41 -7.23 8.84 3.75
CA LEU A 41 -5.91 8.23 3.84
C LEU A 41 -4.80 9.21 3.48
N LEU A 42 -4.99 10.07 2.48
CA LEU A 42 -4.04 11.11 2.11
C LEU A 42 -3.83 12.12 3.25
N VAL A 43 -4.91 12.60 3.88
CA VAL A 43 -4.79 13.53 5.01
C VAL A 43 -3.98 12.87 6.13
N VAL A 44 -4.31 11.63 6.50
CA VAL A 44 -3.55 10.89 7.51
C VAL A 44 -2.09 10.69 7.08
N GLN A 45 -1.84 10.37 5.81
CA GLN A 45 -0.49 10.18 5.25
C GLN A 45 0.37 11.45 5.35
N VAL A 46 -0.22 12.61 5.06
CA VAL A 46 0.45 13.90 5.17
C VAL A 46 0.81 14.20 6.63
N LEU A 47 -0.12 13.94 7.56
CA LEU A 47 0.13 14.14 8.99
C LEU A 47 1.22 13.19 9.51
N VAL A 48 1.13 11.89 9.21
CA VAL A 48 2.15 10.91 9.62
C VAL A 48 3.50 11.24 8.97
N GLY A 49 3.52 11.69 7.71
CA GLY A 49 4.75 12.14 7.05
C GLY A 49 5.39 13.36 7.70
N ALA A 50 4.59 14.33 8.15
CA ALA A 50 5.08 15.47 8.92
C ALA A 50 5.67 15.01 10.27
N ILE A 51 4.98 14.10 10.97
CA ILE A 51 5.45 13.50 12.23
C ILE A 51 6.80 12.79 12.02
N THR A 52 6.96 12.04 10.94
CA THR A 52 8.22 11.35 10.61
C THR A 52 9.40 12.30 10.47
N VAL A 53 9.19 13.51 9.94
CA VAL A 53 10.24 14.53 9.85
C VAL A 53 10.47 15.18 11.21
N TRP A 54 9.42 15.57 11.93
CA TRP A 54 9.52 16.26 13.21
C TRP A 54 10.13 15.41 14.32
N LEU A 55 9.92 14.10 14.30
CA LEU A 55 10.45 13.18 15.30
C LEU A 55 11.76 12.51 14.86
N GLU A 56 12.38 12.95 13.77
CA GLU A 56 13.69 12.45 13.31
C GLU A 56 13.66 10.94 12.97
N LEU A 57 12.73 10.55 12.08
CA LEU A 57 12.63 9.22 11.45
C LEU A 57 12.44 8.02 12.41
N PRO A 58 11.54 8.08 13.42
CA PRO A 58 11.33 6.94 14.29
C PRO A 58 10.69 5.81 13.48
N THR A 59 11.22 4.59 13.66
CA THR A 59 10.86 3.36 12.92
C THR A 59 9.36 3.17 12.80
N GLY A 60 8.63 3.35 13.91
CA GLY A 60 7.18 3.21 13.93
C GLY A 60 6.48 4.19 12.99
N SER A 61 6.88 5.46 12.96
CA SER A 61 6.29 6.46 12.07
C SER A 61 6.62 6.20 10.60
N VAL A 62 7.86 5.81 10.29
CA VAL A 62 8.32 5.54 8.92
C VAL A 62 7.55 4.34 8.35
N VAL A 63 7.43 3.27 9.12
CA VAL A 63 6.67 2.07 8.72
C VAL A 63 5.17 2.38 8.61
N LEU A 64 4.62 3.15 9.55
CA LEU A 64 3.21 3.57 9.47
C LEU A 64 2.94 4.42 8.22
N HIS A 65 3.85 5.36 7.91
CA HIS A 65 3.81 6.16 6.69
C HIS A 65 3.83 5.25 5.45
N LEU A 66 4.73 4.27 5.40
CA LEU A 66 4.84 3.33 4.29
C LEU A 66 3.55 2.49 4.11
N VAL A 67 2.99 1.99 5.20
CA VAL A 67 1.74 1.19 5.21
C VAL A 67 0.58 2.02 4.65
N ILE A 68 0.36 3.22 5.18
CA ILE A 68 -0.74 4.09 4.78
C ILE A 68 -0.57 4.56 3.32
N ALA A 69 0.65 4.88 2.87
CA ALA A 69 0.94 5.20 1.47
C ALA A 69 0.59 4.04 0.54
N SER A 70 0.97 2.82 0.91
CA SER A 70 0.73 1.63 0.10
C SER A 70 -0.76 1.28 0.05
N THR A 71 -1.50 1.49 1.15
CA THR A 71 -2.97 1.38 1.16
C THR A 71 -3.62 2.47 0.29
N LEU A 72 -3.16 3.72 0.38
CA LEU A 72 -3.64 4.81 -0.48
C LEU A 72 -3.45 4.46 -1.97
N LEU A 73 -2.26 3.96 -2.33
CA LEU A 73 -1.97 3.52 -3.70
C LEU A 73 -2.94 2.41 -4.14
N ALA A 74 -3.17 1.40 -3.30
CA ALA A 74 -4.12 0.33 -3.60
C ALA A 74 -5.55 0.84 -3.82
N VAL A 75 -6.02 1.76 -2.97
CA VAL A 75 -7.37 2.37 -3.11
C VAL A 75 -7.48 3.15 -4.41
N LEU A 76 -6.46 3.95 -4.77
CA LEU A 76 -6.44 4.70 -6.03
C LEU A 76 -6.41 3.78 -7.25
N LEU A 77 -5.64 2.70 -7.22
CA LEU A 77 -5.61 1.69 -8.28
C LEU A 77 -6.98 1.01 -8.45
N ILE A 78 -7.61 0.57 -7.36
CA ILE A 78 -8.94 -0.05 -7.39
C ILE A 78 -9.99 0.95 -7.91
N GLY A 79 -9.94 2.20 -7.45
CA GLY A 79 -10.84 3.26 -7.91
C GLY A 79 -10.69 3.54 -9.40
N GLY A 80 -9.46 3.66 -9.89
CA GLY A 80 -9.16 3.86 -11.31
C GLY A 80 -9.59 2.68 -12.17
N LEU A 81 -9.33 1.44 -11.73
CA LEU A 81 -9.76 0.23 -12.42
C LEU A 81 -11.28 0.13 -12.49
N ARG A 82 -12.01 0.45 -11.41
CA ARG A 82 -13.47 0.45 -11.40
C ARG A 82 -14.05 1.55 -12.29
N ALA A 83 -13.48 2.76 -12.26
CA ALA A 83 -13.88 3.86 -13.13
C ALA A 83 -13.65 3.55 -14.63
N ARG A 84 -12.57 2.82 -14.96
CA ARG A 84 -12.31 2.33 -16.32
C ARG A 84 -13.18 1.14 -16.71
N ALA A 85 -13.50 0.27 -15.77
CA ALA A 85 -14.36 -0.88 -16.01
C ALA A 85 -15.79 -0.43 -16.36
N GLU A 86 -16.31 0.65 -15.77
CA GLU A 86 -17.60 1.25 -16.14
C GLU A 86 -17.68 1.64 -17.63
N ALA A 87 -16.55 1.99 -18.26
CA ALA A 87 -16.44 2.22 -19.70
C ALA A 87 -16.21 0.92 -20.52
N ALA A 88 -15.87 -0.19 -19.87
CA ALA A 88 -15.52 -1.47 -20.49
C ALA A 88 -16.31 -2.63 -19.88
N ALA A 89 -17.60 -2.74 -20.23
CA ALA A 89 -18.40 -3.95 -19.98
C ALA A 89 -17.75 -5.22 -20.60
N ALA A 90 -16.96 -5.06 -21.67
CA ALA A 90 -16.30 -6.13 -22.41
C ALA A 90 -15.13 -6.83 -21.67
N LEU A 91 -14.42 -6.15 -20.76
CA LEU A 91 -13.31 -6.76 -19.99
C LEU A 91 -13.81 -7.61 -18.82
N ARG A 92 -15.02 -7.33 -18.31
CA ARG A 92 -15.64 -8.07 -17.20
C ARG A 92 -15.99 -9.52 -17.56
N ALA A 93 -16.25 -9.83 -18.83
CA ALA A 93 -16.48 -11.19 -19.31
C ALA A 93 -15.20 -12.03 -19.42
N ALA A 94 -14.04 -11.41 -19.68
CA ALA A 94 -12.76 -12.10 -19.81
C ALA A 94 -12.13 -12.50 -18.47
N VAL A 95 -12.46 -11.78 -17.39
CA VAL A 95 -11.88 -11.98 -16.04
C VAL A 95 -12.76 -12.86 -15.14
N ALA A 96 -14.04 -13.06 -15.48
CA ALA A 96 -14.99 -13.77 -14.61
C ALA A 96 -14.71 -15.28 -14.44
N ALA A 97 -13.96 -15.94 -15.32
CA ALA A 97 -13.93 -17.40 -15.35
C ALA A 97 -12.55 -18.01 -14.97
N VAL A 98 -12.38 -18.20 -13.65
CA VAL A 98 -11.70 -19.34 -13.00
C VAL A 98 -10.21 -19.23 -12.59
N SER A 99 -10.06 -19.18 -11.25
CA SER A 99 -8.99 -19.71 -10.35
C SER A 99 -7.90 -18.79 -9.78
N TYR A 100 -7.49 -17.69 -10.41
CA TYR A 100 -6.35 -16.91 -9.91
C TYR A 100 -6.67 -15.72 -8.98
N ALA A 101 -7.93 -15.31 -8.83
CA ALA A 101 -8.28 -14.16 -7.98
C ALA A 101 -7.87 -14.36 -6.51
N ARG A 102 -8.03 -15.58 -5.98
CA ARG A 102 -7.58 -15.94 -4.62
C ARG A 102 -6.05 -15.82 -4.50
N TRP A 103 -5.33 -16.23 -5.53
CA TRP A 103 -3.87 -16.22 -5.56
C TRP A 103 -3.32 -14.81 -5.75
N ALA A 104 -4.00 -13.97 -6.54
CA ALA A 104 -3.70 -12.56 -6.68
C ALA A 104 -3.90 -11.82 -5.34
N LEU A 105 -5.00 -12.10 -4.63
CA LEU A 105 -5.23 -11.53 -3.30
C LEU A 105 -4.20 -12.03 -2.28
N ALA A 106 -3.91 -13.33 -2.28
CA ALA A 106 -2.87 -13.91 -1.42
C ALA A 106 -1.50 -13.29 -1.70
N SER A 107 -1.14 -13.12 -2.98
CA SER A 107 0.12 -12.48 -3.38
C SER A 107 0.19 -11.02 -2.98
N ALA A 108 -0.91 -10.27 -3.13
CA ALA A 108 -0.99 -8.88 -2.70
C ALA A 108 -0.87 -8.75 -1.17
N ALA A 109 -1.53 -9.64 -0.41
CA ALA A 109 -1.45 -9.67 1.04
C ALA A 109 -0.03 -10.05 1.52
N LEU A 110 0.58 -11.09 0.94
CA LEU A 110 1.94 -11.49 1.23
C LEU A 110 2.94 -10.38 0.88
N GLY A 111 2.78 -9.74 -0.29
CA GLY A 111 3.59 -8.59 -0.67
C GLY A 111 3.44 -7.40 0.29
N PHE A 112 2.24 -7.17 0.81
CA PHE A 112 2.00 -6.12 1.81
C PHE A 112 2.68 -6.43 3.15
N VAL A 113 2.62 -7.68 3.60
CA VAL A 113 3.35 -8.14 4.80
C VAL A 113 4.86 -8.01 4.57
N LEU A 114 5.37 -8.47 3.43
CA LEU A 114 6.79 -8.37 3.09
C LEU A 114 7.28 -6.92 3.06
N LEU A 115 6.45 -6.00 2.56
CA LEU A 115 6.73 -4.56 2.55
C LEU A 115 6.81 -3.97 3.96
N ILE A 116 6.00 -4.45 4.92
CA ILE A 116 6.11 -4.07 6.33
C ILE A 116 7.43 -4.59 6.94
N PHE A 117 7.74 -5.87 6.74
CA PHE A 117 8.99 -6.46 7.23
C PHE A 117 10.20 -5.74 6.63
N GLY A 118 10.18 -5.42 5.33
CA GLY A 118 11.24 -4.68 4.66
C GLY A 118 11.41 -3.26 5.23
N GLY A 119 10.30 -2.55 5.49
CA GLY A 119 10.33 -1.25 6.15
C GLY A 119 10.90 -1.30 7.57
N LEU A 120 10.53 -2.33 8.34
CA LEU A 120 11.08 -2.56 9.67
C LEU A 120 12.58 -2.85 9.61
N VAL A 121 13.04 -3.73 8.72
CA VAL A 121 14.47 -4.06 8.56
C VAL A 121 15.29 -2.83 8.18
N ALA A 122 14.78 -2.02 7.23
CA ALA A 122 15.45 -0.83 6.74
C ALA A 122 15.61 0.26 7.82
N ASN A 123 14.70 0.33 8.80
CA ASN A 123 14.63 1.45 9.75
C ASN A 123 14.77 1.03 11.23
N SER A 124 15.11 -0.21 11.55
CA SER A 124 15.35 -0.70 12.94
C SER A 124 16.81 -1.03 13.25
N GLY A 125 17.72 -0.86 12.28
CA GLY A 125 19.12 -1.28 12.41
C GLY A 125 19.34 -2.78 12.21
N ALA A 126 18.33 -3.54 11.75
CA ALA A 126 18.44 -4.98 11.50
C ALA A 126 19.19 -5.31 10.20
N GLY A 127 19.22 -4.39 9.23
CA GLY A 127 19.85 -4.57 7.90
C GLY A 127 21.27 -5.13 7.89
N PRO A 128 22.23 -4.68 8.73
CA PRO A 128 23.58 -5.23 8.73
C PRO A 128 23.74 -6.53 9.54
N LEU A 129 22.72 -7.00 10.26
CA LEU A 129 22.89 -8.10 11.22
C LEU A 129 23.00 -9.50 10.59
N CYS A 130 22.51 -9.68 9.37
CA CYS A 130 22.65 -10.92 8.61
C CYS A 130 23.52 -10.66 7.37
N GLN A 131 24.73 -11.21 7.35
CA GLN A 131 25.64 -11.14 6.23
C GLN A 131 25.54 -12.41 5.36
N GLY A 132 25.78 -12.26 4.05
CA GLY A 132 25.63 -13.32 3.06
C GLY A 132 24.19 -13.55 2.58
N PHE A 133 24.04 -14.41 1.57
CA PHE A 133 22.77 -14.87 1.01
C PHE A 133 22.97 -16.28 0.40
N PRO A 134 22.02 -17.23 0.56
CA PRO A 134 20.71 -17.10 1.21
C PRO A 134 20.74 -17.22 2.75
N LEU A 135 21.83 -17.73 3.31
CA LEU A 135 21.97 -17.93 4.76
C LEU A 135 22.24 -16.60 5.50
N CYS A 136 21.86 -16.54 6.77
CA CYS A 136 22.21 -15.43 7.67
C CYS A 136 23.47 -15.84 8.46
N ASN A 137 24.61 -15.19 8.20
CA ASN A 137 25.89 -15.50 8.87
C ASN A 137 26.28 -16.99 8.77
N GLY A 138 25.97 -17.64 7.64
CA GLY A 138 26.23 -19.06 7.42
C GLY A 138 25.24 -20.03 8.10
N GLN A 139 24.23 -19.53 8.80
CA GLN A 139 23.22 -20.33 9.49
C GLN A 139 21.85 -20.27 8.79
N LEU A 140 21.14 -21.41 8.75
CA LEU A 140 19.78 -21.49 8.21
C LEU A 140 18.75 -21.02 9.23
N PHE A 141 18.95 -21.34 10.51
CA PHE A 141 18.20 -20.82 11.64
C PHE A 141 19.19 -20.06 12.53
N PRO A 142 19.35 -18.74 12.34
CA PRO A 142 20.37 -17.99 13.02
C PRO A 142 20.06 -17.88 14.52
N GLU A 143 21.07 -18.09 15.35
CA GLU A 143 20.99 -17.74 16.77
C GLU A 143 21.18 -16.22 16.93
N GLY A 144 20.32 -15.55 17.71
CA GLY A 144 20.44 -14.11 17.89
C GLY A 144 19.26 -13.45 18.60
N GLY A 145 19.30 -12.12 18.63
CA GLY A 145 18.21 -11.29 19.17
C GLY A 145 17.07 -11.07 18.18
N GLY A 146 16.00 -10.42 18.63
CA GLY A 146 14.79 -10.19 17.82
C GLY A 146 15.04 -9.47 16.49
N LEU A 147 16.04 -8.59 16.39
CA LEU A 147 16.39 -7.91 15.14
C LEU A 147 17.07 -8.85 14.12
N VAL A 148 17.84 -9.84 14.57
CA VAL A 148 18.41 -10.88 13.70
C VAL A 148 17.28 -11.72 13.11
N HIS A 149 16.32 -12.13 13.95
CA HIS A 149 15.14 -12.86 13.50
C HIS A 149 14.25 -12.02 12.58
N LEU A 150 14.11 -10.72 12.82
CA LEU A 150 13.39 -9.80 11.93
C LEU A 150 14.01 -9.77 10.52
N HIS A 151 15.33 -9.62 10.42
CA HIS A 151 16.00 -9.60 9.12
C HIS A 151 15.99 -10.98 8.46
N TRP A 152 16.17 -12.06 9.22
CA TRP A 152 16.08 -13.43 8.70
C TRP A 152 14.68 -13.76 8.18
N THR A 153 13.63 -13.46 8.94
CA THR A 153 12.23 -13.71 8.52
C THR A 153 11.83 -12.90 7.30
N HIS A 154 12.35 -11.68 7.12
CA HIS A 154 12.12 -10.89 5.92
C HIS A 154 12.70 -11.53 4.64
N ARG A 155 13.72 -12.39 4.77
CA ARG A 155 14.40 -13.05 3.63
C ARG A 155 13.73 -14.35 3.16
N LEU A 156 12.85 -14.93 3.99
CA LEU A 156 12.11 -16.16 3.69
C LEU A 156 10.84 -15.84 2.90
#